data_AF-U6DDK9-F1
#
_entry.id   AF-U6DDK9-F1
#
_cell.length_a   1.000
_cell.length_b   1.000
_cell.length_c   1.000
_cell.angle_alpha   90.00
_cell.angle_beta   90.00
_cell.angle_gamma   90.00
#
_symmetry.space_group_name_H-M   'P 1'
#
loop_
_entity.id
_entity.type
_entity.pdbx_description
1 polymer ?
#
loop_
_entity_poly.entity_id
_entity_poly.type
_entity_poly.pdbx_seq_one_letter_code
_entity_poly.pdbx_strand_id
1 'polypeptide(L)'
;LRGSALLRRNFPTCPSSWKTPPHVLKSSQSEALLSTINPGLFCAPLQMFTDEEMMIKDAVKKFAQERVAPLVSTMDENSKMDISIIQGLFQQGLMGIEVETKYGGTGASFFSSILAIEELAKVDASVALVCDIQNTVINNLIRKYGTEEQKATYLTKLATEQVGSICLSEA
;
A
#
# COMPACT_ATOMS: atom_id res chain seq x y z
N LEU A 1 -60.43 -2.88 36.42
CA LEU A 1 -59.07 -3.34 36.07
C LEU A 1 -58.11 -2.19 36.29
N ARG A 2 -57.17 -2.37 37.21
CA ARG A 2 -56.34 -1.35 37.86
C ARG A 2 -55.17 -0.89 36.97
N GLY A 3 -54.86 0.41 37.07
CA GLY A 3 -53.50 0.93 37.24
C GLY A 3 -52.52 0.86 36.06
N SER A 4 -52.47 1.92 35.25
CA SER A 4 -51.33 2.20 34.37
C SER A 4 -50.21 2.88 35.17
N ALA A 5 -49.18 2.13 35.51
CA ALA A 5 -48.02 2.62 36.23
C ALA A 5 -47.07 3.40 35.29
N LEU A 6 -46.87 4.68 35.62
CA LEU A 6 -45.84 5.56 35.08
C LEU A 6 -44.45 5.04 35.46
N LEU A 7 -43.70 4.51 34.50
CA LEU A 7 -42.25 4.31 34.65
C LEU A 7 -41.52 5.53 34.08
N ARG A 8 -41.31 6.54 34.94
CA ARG A 8 -40.30 7.59 34.73
C ARG A 8 -38.93 6.91 34.65
N ARG A 9 -38.28 6.98 33.49
CA ARG A 9 -36.83 6.75 33.40
C ARG A 9 -36.12 8.00 33.90
N ASN A 10 -35.59 7.92 35.12
CA ASN A 10 -34.65 8.88 35.67
C ASN A 10 -33.37 8.85 34.82
N PHE A 11 -33.11 9.92 34.07
CA PHE A 11 -31.77 10.19 33.54
C PHE A 11 -30.90 10.70 34.69
N PRO A 12 -29.77 10.06 35.03
CA PRO A 12 -28.77 10.69 35.86
C PRO A 12 -28.16 11.84 35.06
N THR A 13 -28.38 13.06 35.55
CA THR A 13 -27.64 14.26 35.18
C THR A 13 -26.15 13.98 35.36
N CYS A 14 -25.36 13.96 34.29
CA CYS A 14 -23.89 13.96 34.39
C CYS A 14 -23.43 15.34 34.88
N PRO A 15 -22.85 15.48 36.08
CA PRO A 15 -22.21 16.71 36.50
C PRO A 15 -20.70 16.44 36.56
N SER A 16 -19.99 16.67 35.46
CA SER A 16 -18.53 16.82 35.55
C SER A 16 -18.03 17.75 34.45
N SER A 17 -17.78 18.98 34.90
CA SER A 17 -16.94 20.02 34.33
C SER A 17 -15.84 19.50 33.38
N TRP A 18 -16.03 19.67 32.07
CA TRP A 18 -14.95 19.59 31.09
C TRP A 18 -14.03 20.82 31.26
N LYS A 19 -13.15 20.74 32.26
CA LYS A 19 -12.04 21.69 32.46
C LYS A 19 -10.73 20.97 32.21
N THR A 20 -10.51 20.58 30.96
CA THR A 20 -9.18 20.28 30.43
C THR A 20 -9.23 20.58 28.94
N PRO A 21 -8.49 21.59 28.44
CA PRO A 21 -8.38 21.77 26.99
C PRO A 21 -7.76 20.50 26.39
N PRO A 22 -8.11 20.12 25.16
CA PRO A 22 -7.45 18.99 24.51
C PRO A 22 -5.95 19.24 24.56
N HIS A 23 -5.22 18.29 25.17
CA HIS A 23 -3.79 18.23 25.00
C HIS A 23 -3.57 18.10 23.50
N VAL A 24 -3.17 19.21 22.88
CA VAL A 24 -2.55 19.21 21.57
C VAL A 24 -1.34 18.32 21.73
N LEU A 25 -1.49 17.05 21.35
CA LEU A 25 -0.37 16.21 20.97
C LEU A 25 0.35 17.05 19.93
N LYS A 26 1.44 17.70 20.35
CA LYS A 26 2.39 18.34 19.44
C LYS A 26 2.76 17.22 18.49
N SER A 27 2.17 17.23 17.29
CA SER A 27 2.56 16.35 16.20
C SER A 27 4.07 16.40 16.17
N SER A 28 4.67 15.21 16.22
CA SER A 28 6.11 14.98 16.11
C SER A 28 6.80 16.19 15.50
N GLN A 29 7.59 16.89 16.32
CA GLN A 29 8.54 17.86 15.79
C GLN A 29 9.23 17.19 14.62
N SER A 30 9.20 17.82 13.46
CA SER A 30 9.99 17.36 12.33
C SER A 30 11.43 17.30 12.82
N GLU A 31 11.94 16.11 13.15
CA GLU A 31 13.37 15.86 13.33
C GLU A 31 14.08 15.89 11.96
N ALA A 32 13.75 16.89 11.15
CA ALA A 32 14.73 17.55 10.31
C ALA A 32 15.41 18.63 11.17
N LEU A 33 16.05 18.20 12.25
CA LEU A 33 17.20 18.93 12.74
C LEU A 33 18.23 18.83 11.62
N LEU A 34 18.26 19.86 10.77
CA LEU A 34 19.37 20.19 9.87
C LEU A 34 20.61 20.52 10.72
N SER A 35 21.07 19.56 11.52
CA SER A 35 22.36 19.61 12.18
C SER A 35 23.38 19.08 11.19
N THR A 36 24.17 20.02 10.67
CA THR A 36 25.30 19.81 9.75
C THR A 36 24.87 19.57 8.30
N ILE A 37 24.58 20.67 7.58
CA ILE A 37 24.82 20.71 6.13
C ILE A 37 26.31 20.38 5.95
N ASN A 38 26.58 19.13 5.59
CA ASN A 38 27.88 18.73 5.08
C ASN A 38 28.02 19.45 3.73
N PRO A 39 28.95 20.40 3.54
CA PRO A 39 29.01 21.24 2.33
C PRO A 39 29.38 20.47 1.04
N GLY A 40 29.40 19.13 1.09
CA GLY A 40 29.69 18.24 -0.03
C GLY A 40 28.54 17.30 -0.43
N LEU A 41 27.36 17.33 0.22
CA LEU A 41 26.20 16.58 -0.27
C LEU A 41 25.54 17.37 -1.41
N PHE A 42 25.95 17.07 -2.63
CA PHE A 42 25.15 17.42 -3.80
C PHE A 42 23.83 16.64 -3.73
N CYS A 43 22.74 17.35 -3.49
CA CYS A 43 21.40 16.80 -3.67
C CYS A 43 21.17 16.68 -5.17
N ALA A 44 21.35 15.48 -5.72
CA ALA A 44 20.98 15.20 -7.09
C ALA A 44 19.46 15.38 -7.27
N PRO A 45 18.98 15.69 -8.49
CA PRO A 45 17.55 15.75 -8.75
C PRO A 45 16.86 14.42 -8.43
N LEU A 46 15.64 14.45 -7.87
CA LEU A 46 14.88 13.25 -7.47
C LEU A 46 14.59 12.28 -8.64
N GLN A 47 14.63 12.78 -9.87
CA GLN A 47 14.48 11.99 -11.09
C GLN A 47 15.76 11.27 -11.55
N MET A 48 16.87 11.39 -10.80
CA MET A 48 18.07 10.62 -11.07
C MET A 48 17.96 9.25 -10.40
N PHE A 49 17.81 8.21 -11.21
CA PHE A 49 17.55 6.85 -10.74
C PHE A 49 18.81 5.99 -10.80
N THR A 50 18.84 4.94 -9.98
CA THR A 50 19.83 3.87 -10.10
C THR A 50 19.57 3.02 -11.36
N ASP A 51 20.58 2.25 -11.79
CA ASP A 51 20.42 1.35 -12.94
C ASP A 51 19.30 0.32 -12.72
N GLU A 52 19.15 -0.19 -11.49
CA GLU A 52 18.07 -1.11 -11.12
C GLU A 52 16.67 -0.45 -11.24
N GLU A 53 16.52 0.76 -10.72
CA GLU A 53 15.28 1.53 -10.82
C GLU A 53 14.92 1.87 -12.27
N MET A 54 15.92 2.22 -13.09
CA MET A 54 15.72 2.43 -14.54
C MET A 54 15.27 1.14 -15.25
N MET A 55 15.91 0.01 -14.94
CA MET A 55 15.53 -1.29 -15.52
C MET A 55 14.10 -1.69 -15.17
N ILE A 56 13.69 -1.54 -13.90
CA ILE A 56 12.33 -1.83 -13.46
C ILE A 56 11.33 -0.91 -14.17
N LYS A 57 11.61 0.39 -14.21
CA LYS A 57 10.77 1.38 -14.89
C LYS A 57 10.54 1.01 -16.36
N ASP A 58 11.61 0.70 -17.10
CA ASP A 58 11.52 0.36 -18.52
C ASP A 58 10.81 -0.98 -18.77
N ALA A 59 11.06 -1.98 -17.91
CA ALA A 59 10.38 -3.28 -17.99
C ALA A 59 8.87 -3.15 -17.74
N VAL A 60 8.48 -2.40 -16.71
CA VAL A 60 7.07 -2.17 -16.37
C VAL A 60 6.36 -1.37 -17.46
N LYS A 61 7.00 -0.31 -17.98
CA LYS A 61 6.48 0.47 -19.09
C LYS A 61 6.18 -0.41 -20.30
N LYS A 62 7.12 -1.29 -20.67
CA LYS A 62 6.93 -2.24 -21.77
C LYS A 62 5.76 -3.20 -21.49
N PHE A 63 5.72 -3.81 -20.30
CA PHE A 63 4.62 -4.69 -19.91
C PHE A 63 3.26 -3.98 -19.97
N ALA A 64 3.17 -2.76 -19.45
CA ALA A 64 1.96 -1.96 -19.45
C ALA A 64 1.50 -1.66 -20.89
N GLN A 65 2.41 -1.28 -21.78
CA GLN A 65 2.08 -0.98 -23.18
C GLN A 65 1.67 -2.24 -23.98
N GLU A 66 2.38 -3.34 -23.82
CA GLU A 66 2.18 -4.53 -24.65
C GLU A 66 1.05 -5.44 -24.13
N ARG A 67 0.83 -5.47 -22.82
CA ARG A 67 -0.09 -6.42 -22.18
C ARG A 67 -1.31 -5.76 -21.58
N VAL A 68 -1.15 -4.61 -20.91
CA VAL A 68 -2.25 -3.93 -20.21
C VAL A 68 -3.06 -3.07 -21.18
N ALA A 69 -2.40 -2.20 -21.96
CA ALA A 69 -3.05 -1.19 -22.80
C ALA A 69 -4.14 -1.77 -23.74
N PRO A 70 -3.96 -2.95 -24.38
CA PRO A 70 -4.99 -3.51 -25.26
C PRO A 70 -6.29 -3.92 -24.55
N LEU A 71 -6.26 -4.12 -23.22
CA LEU A 71 -7.38 -4.66 -22.45
C LEU A 71 -8.13 -3.60 -21.62
N VAL A 72 -7.58 -2.38 -21.49
CA VAL A 72 -8.10 -1.32 -20.60
C VAL A 72 -9.59 -1.06 -20.84
N SER A 73 -9.99 -0.76 -22.08
CA SER A 73 -11.39 -0.44 -22.39
C SER A 73 -12.34 -1.59 -22.05
N THR A 74 -11.95 -2.83 -22.36
CA THR A 74 -12.77 -4.01 -22.05
C THR A 74 -12.86 -4.28 -20.54
N MET A 75 -11.77 -4.10 -19.80
CA MET A 75 -11.77 -4.27 -18.34
C MET A 75 -12.64 -3.23 -17.64
N ASP A 76 -12.58 -1.97 -18.09
CA ASP A 76 -13.38 -0.86 -17.59
C ASP A 76 -14.88 -1.09 -17.85
N GLU A 77 -15.25 -1.31 -19.12
CA GLU A 77 -16.65 -1.54 -19.53
C GLU A 77 -17.31 -2.70 -18.77
N ASN A 78 -16.55 -3.78 -18.51
CA ASN A 78 -17.05 -4.96 -17.82
C ASN A 78 -16.82 -4.91 -16.30
N SER A 79 -16.16 -3.87 -15.78
CA SER A 79 -15.73 -3.77 -14.39
C SER A 79 -15.02 -5.04 -13.88
N LYS A 80 -14.18 -5.63 -14.73
CA LYS A 80 -13.55 -6.93 -14.49
C LYS A 80 -12.11 -6.95 -14.95
N MET A 81 -11.21 -7.09 -13.97
CA MET A 81 -9.78 -7.30 -14.23
C MET A 81 -9.55 -8.61 -14.98
N ASP A 82 -8.75 -8.56 -16.05
CA ASP A 82 -8.36 -9.75 -16.79
C ASP A 82 -7.33 -10.56 -15.99
N ILE A 83 -7.56 -11.87 -15.88
CA ILE A 83 -6.71 -12.77 -15.09
C ILE A 83 -5.28 -12.86 -15.65
N SER A 84 -5.11 -12.67 -16.97
CA SER A 84 -3.80 -12.69 -17.62
C SER A 84 -2.93 -11.51 -17.21
N ILE A 85 -3.54 -10.37 -16.83
CA ILE A 85 -2.82 -9.22 -16.28
C ILE A 85 -2.30 -9.56 -14.88
N ILE A 86 -3.14 -10.11 -14.02
CA ILE A 86 -2.75 -10.51 -12.66
C ILE A 86 -1.60 -11.54 -12.73
N GLN A 87 -1.73 -12.56 -13.58
CA GLN A 87 -0.66 -13.54 -13.82
C GLN A 87 0.61 -12.88 -14.36
N GLY A 88 0.48 -11.92 -15.27
CA GLY A 88 1.59 -11.13 -15.78
C GLY A 88 2.32 -10.36 -14.66
N LEU A 89 1.59 -9.72 -13.75
CA LEU A 89 2.18 -9.00 -12.61
C LEU A 89 3.02 -9.93 -11.73
N PHE A 90 2.51 -11.12 -11.40
CA PHE A 90 3.28 -12.12 -10.66
C PHE A 90 4.52 -12.60 -11.43
N GLN A 91 4.37 -12.92 -12.71
CA GLN A 91 5.48 -13.40 -13.55
C GLN A 91 6.60 -12.37 -13.71
N GLN A 92 6.26 -11.08 -13.71
CA GLN A 92 7.24 -9.98 -13.79
C GLN A 92 7.84 -9.62 -12.42
N GLY A 93 7.44 -10.28 -11.33
CA GLY A 93 7.90 -9.98 -9.97
C GLY A 93 7.29 -8.70 -9.37
N LEU A 94 6.27 -8.13 -10.00
CA LEU A 94 5.66 -6.85 -9.59
C LEU A 94 4.75 -6.98 -8.36
N MET A 95 4.47 -8.20 -7.90
CA MET A 95 3.63 -8.47 -6.72
C MET A 95 4.45 -8.70 -5.43
N GLY A 96 5.78 -8.61 -5.50
CA GLY A 96 6.69 -8.86 -4.39
C GLY A 96 7.98 -8.05 -4.49
N ILE A 97 7.89 -6.77 -4.83
CA ILE A 97 9.05 -5.94 -5.20
C ILE A 97 10.06 -5.83 -4.05
N GLU A 98 9.59 -5.44 -2.87
CA GLU A 98 10.45 -5.32 -1.68
C GLU A 98 10.55 -6.60 -0.84
N VAL A 99 9.75 -7.62 -1.18
CA VAL A 99 9.76 -8.89 -0.45
C VAL A 99 11.13 -9.53 -0.61
N GLU A 100 11.67 -10.05 0.49
CA GLU A 100 12.99 -10.66 0.51
C GLU A 100 13.08 -11.86 -0.44
N THR A 101 14.22 -12.03 -1.11
CA THR A 101 14.44 -13.09 -2.10
C THR A 101 14.23 -14.50 -1.54
N LYS A 102 14.48 -14.71 -0.24
CA LYS A 102 14.18 -15.99 0.45
C LYS A 102 12.68 -16.37 0.44
N TYR A 103 11.80 -15.41 0.22
CA TYR A 103 10.35 -15.60 0.10
C TYR A 103 9.88 -15.40 -1.35
N GLY A 104 10.77 -15.43 -2.34
CA GLY A 104 10.41 -15.33 -3.75
C GLY A 104 10.12 -13.91 -4.27
N GLY A 105 10.40 -12.88 -3.47
CA GLY A 105 10.36 -11.48 -3.94
C GLY A 105 11.64 -11.04 -4.65
N THR A 106 11.65 -9.81 -5.17
CA THR A 106 12.83 -9.26 -5.86
C THR A 106 13.85 -8.63 -4.91
N GLY A 107 13.43 -8.20 -3.72
CA GLY A 107 14.29 -7.49 -2.76
C GLY A 107 14.73 -6.09 -3.18
N ALA A 108 14.02 -5.49 -4.15
CA ALA A 108 14.30 -4.16 -4.67
C ALA A 108 13.87 -3.05 -3.69
N SER A 109 14.23 -1.81 -4.00
CA SER A 109 13.95 -0.65 -3.15
C SER A 109 12.44 -0.32 -3.08
N PHE A 110 11.99 0.32 -2.00
CA PHE A 110 10.63 0.89 -1.92
C PHE A 110 10.35 1.86 -3.08
N PHE A 111 11.36 2.63 -3.49
CA PHE A 111 11.25 3.55 -4.62
C PHE A 111 11.02 2.81 -5.95
N SER A 112 11.57 1.60 -6.10
CA SER A 112 11.27 0.73 -7.25
C SER A 112 9.79 0.33 -7.29
N SER A 113 9.15 0.08 -6.14
CA SER A 113 7.70 -0.13 -6.06
C SER A 113 6.94 1.10 -6.57
N ILE A 114 7.36 2.30 -6.18
CA ILE A 114 6.73 3.55 -6.62
C ILE A 114 6.86 3.74 -8.14
N LEU A 115 8.04 3.49 -8.71
CA LEU A 115 8.25 3.58 -10.16
C LEU A 115 7.40 2.56 -10.92
N ALA A 116 7.28 1.32 -10.43
CA ALA A 116 6.42 0.32 -11.04
C ALA A 116 4.94 0.74 -11.01
N ILE A 117 4.46 1.24 -9.87
CA ILE A 117 3.09 1.75 -9.73
C ILE A 117 2.85 2.93 -10.67
N GLU A 118 3.80 3.88 -10.76
CA GLU A 118 3.72 5.04 -11.64
C GLU A 118 3.61 4.63 -13.11
N GLU A 119 4.46 3.69 -13.58
CA GLU A 119 4.44 3.24 -14.97
C GLU A 119 3.18 2.45 -15.33
N LEU A 120 2.64 1.65 -14.40
CA LEU A 120 1.34 0.99 -14.60
C LEU A 120 0.21 2.03 -14.68
N ALA A 121 0.22 3.03 -13.79
CA ALA A 121 -0.83 4.04 -13.69
C ALA A 121 -0.92 4.95 -14.92
N LYS A 122 0.19 5.08 -15.69
CA LYS A 122 0.18 5.77 -16.99
C LYS A 122 -0.71 5.08 -18.03
N VAL A 123 -1.00 3.79 -17.86
CA VAL A 123 -1.83 2.99 -18.77
C VAL A 123 -3.18 2.65 -18.15
N ASP A 124 -3.19 2.11 -16.93
CA ASP A 124 -4.42 1.73 -16.21
C ASP A 124 -4.23 1.86 -14.69
N ALA A 125 -4.97 2.79 -14.09
CA ALA A 125 -4.93 3.05 -12.65
C ALA A 125 -5.47 1.88 -11.81
N SER A 126 -6.39 1.07 -12.34
CA SER A 126 -6.94 -0.10 -11.63
C SER A 126 -5.90 -1.19 -11.48
N VAL A 127 -5.09 -1.41 -12.53
CA VAL A 127 -3.95 -2.36 -12.48
C VAL A 127 -2.88 -1.86 -11.52
N ALA A 128 -2.57 -0.56 -11.58
CA ALA A 128 -1.62 0.06 -10.67
C ALA A 128 -2.03 -0.09 -9.20
N LEU A 129 -3.33 0.06 -8.90
CA LEU A 129 -3.86 -0.10 -7.55
C LEU A 129 -3.71 -1.54 -7.01
N VAL A 130 -3.89 -2.56 -7.86
CA VAL A 130 -3.66 -3.96 -7.47
C VAL A 130 -2.20 -4.18 -7.07
N CYS A 131 -1.27 -3.64 -7.88
CA CYS A 131 0.17 -3.68 -7.59
C CYS A 131 0.53 -2.91 -6.31
N ASP A 132 -0.03 -1.71 -6.14
CA ASP A 132 0.19 -0.85 -4.98
C ASP A 132 -0.25 -1.53 -3.69
N ILE A 133 -1.52 -1.93 -3.58
CA ILE A 133 -2.07 -2.55 -2.36
C ILE A 133 -1.26 -3.80 -1.99
N GLN A 134 -0.90 -4.63 -2.96
CA GLN A 134 -0.12 -5.83 -2.70
C GLN A 134 1.24 -5.49 -2.05
N ASN A 135 1.98 -4.55 -2.62
CA ASN A 135 3.33 -4.22 -2.15
C ASN A 135 3.32 -3.32 -0.91
N THR A 136 2.66 -2.17 -1.00
CA THR A 136 2.81 -1.09 -0.03
C THR A 136 1.99 -1.33 1.23
N VAL A 137 0.94 -2.14 1.14
CA VAL A 137 0.03 -2.45 2.25
C VAL A 137 0.20 -3.90 2.70
N ILE A 138 -0.18 -4.88 1.88
CA ILE A 138 -0.30 -6.28 2.32
C ILE A 138 1.07 -6.88 2.67
N ASN A 139 2.01 -6.84 1.71
CA ASN A 139 3.35 -7.38 1.91
C ASN A 139 4.06 -6.65 3.05
N ASN A 140 3.95 -5.32 3.10
CA ASN A 140 4.56 -4.52 4.17
C ASN A 140 4.00 -4.83 5.56
N LEU A 141 2.69 -5.07 5.69
CA LEU A 141 2.11 -5.49 6.97
C LEU A 141 2.72 -6.80 7.47
N ILE A 142 2.85 -7.79 6.60
CA ILE A 142 3.39 -9.12 6.97
C ILE A 142 4.90 -9.05 7.19
N ARG A 143 5.66 -8.33 6.35
CA ARG A 143 7.10 -8.12 6.52
C ARG A 143 7.42 -7.46 7.87
N LYS A 144 6.65 -6.44 8.24
CA LYS A 144 6.92 -5.63 9.43
C LYS A 144 6.37 -6.24 10.72
N TYR A 145 5.19 -6.84 10.68
CA TYR A 145 4.47 -7.26 11.89
C TYR A 145 4.20 -8.77 11.98
N GLY A 146 4.46 -9.53 10.90
CA GLY A 146 4.31 -10.98 10.93
C GLY A 146 5.39 -11.67 11.76
N THR A 147 5.07 -12.84 12.34
CA THR A 147 6.08 -13.76 12.88
C THR A 147 6.90 -14.38 11.75
N GLU A 148 8.03 -15.02 12.06
CA GLU A 148 8.84 -15.68 11.02
C GLU A 148 8.07 -16.82 10.32
N GLU A 149 7.21 -17.55 11.05
CA GLU A 149 6.34 -18.58 10.48
C GLU A 149 5.29 -17.99 9.55
N GLN A 150 4.70 -16.85 9.92
CA GLN A 150 3.73 -16.13 9.08
C GLN A 150 4.40 -15.60 7.81
N LYS A 151 5.59 -14.99 7.93
CA LYS A 151 6.35 -14.51 6.78
C LYS A 151 6.66 -15.64 5.79
N ALA A 152 7.22 -16.76 6.28
CA ALA A 152 7.55 -17.91 5.44
C ALA A 152 6.30 -18.49 4.73
N THR A 153 5.16 -18.52 5.41
CA THR A 153 3.91 -19.07 4.86
C THR A 153 3.26 -18.14 3.84
N TYR A 154 3.13 -16.85 4.18
CA TYR A 154 2.32 -15.91 3.41
C TYR A 154 3.12 -15.12 2.38
N LEU A 155 4.32 -14.62 2.69
CA LEU A 155 5.10 -13.82 1.73
C LEU A 155 5.46 -14.63 0.49
N THR A 156 5.77 -15.92 0.66
CA THR A 156 6.01 -16.83 -0.47
C THR A 156 4.83 -16.86 -1.44
N LYS A 157 3.61 -16.99 -0.92
CA LYS A 157 2.39 -17.01 -1.75
C LYS A 157 2.05 -15.64 -2.32
N LEU A 158 2.21 -14.59 -1.53
CA LEU A 158 1.89 -13.22 -1.94
C LEU A 158 2.85 -12.67 -2.98
N ALA A 159 4.08 -13.20 -3.06
CA ALA A 159 5.03 -12.85 -4.10
C ALA A 159 4.79 -13.61 -5.42
N THR A 160 4.14 -14.79 -5.40
CA THR A 160 4.09 -15.69 -6.56
C THR A 160 2.72 -15.97 -7.14
N GLU A 161 1.65 -16.04 -6.33
CA GLU A 161 0.38 -16.59 -6.82
C GLU A 161 -0.89 -16.07 -6.14
N GLN A 162 -0.79 -15.46 -4.96
CA GLN A 162 -1.95 -15.08 -4.16
C GLN A 162 -2.09 -13.56 -4.03
N VAL A 163 -3.25 -13.03 -4.42
CA VAL A 163 -3.59 -11.60 -4.23
C VAL A 163 -4.15 -11.40 -2.82
N GLY A 164 -3.68 -10.35 -2.15
CA GLY A 164 -4.15 -9.93 -0.84
C GLY A 164 -5.26 -8.88 -0.89
N SER A 165 -5.95 -8.68 0.22
CA SER A 165 -6.93 -7.61 0.38
C SER A 165 -6.87 -7.05 1.79
N ILE A 166 -7.09 -5.74 1.92
CA ILE A 166 -7.15 -5.07 3.21
C ILE A 166 -8.60 -4.73 3.57
N CYS A 167 -9.03 -5.16 4.75
CA CYS A 167 -10.41 -5.04 5.20
C CYS A 167 -10.44 -4.21 6.49
N LEU A 168 -10.45 -2.88 6.36
CA LEU A 168 -10.49 -1.94 7.49
C LEU A 168 -11.78 -1.13 7.56
N SER A 169 -12.24 -0.63 6.41
CA SER A 169 -13.40 0.25 6.34
C SER A 169 -14.70 -0.46 6.72
N GLU A 170 -15.56 0.24 7.44
CA GLU A 170 -16.92 -0.17 7.82
C GLU A 170 -17.93 0.93 7.46
N ALA A 171 -19.23 0.61 7.54
CA ALA A 171 -20.34 1.48 7.14
C ALA A 171 -21.04 2.12 8.35
#